data_AF-A0A964XP72-F1
#
_entry.id   AF-A0A964XP72-F1
#
_cell.length_a   1.000
_cell.length_b   1.000
_cell.length_c   1.000
_cell.angle_alpha   90.00
_cell.angle_beta   90.00
_cell.angle_gamma   90.00
#
_symmetry.space_group_name_H-M   'P 1'
#
loop_
_entity.id
_entity.type
_entity.pdbx_description
1 polymer ?
#
loop_
_entity_poly.entity_id
_entity_poly.type
_entity_poly.pdbx_seq_one_letter_code
_entity_poly.pdbx_strand_id
1 'polypeptide(L)'
;MQLSRHWISRPRRSPVLAGLAALTLAVTVSASTGRLSTDPRVAGSGSQGRAGALAPCMISGTMGIQMSEGVPTQPGYARSTGTVNALNLMIDFSDAVGQGKATDRLGEFFPQTQDWFRTSSYGRLDYQPHAPIKDWLRMPRSFASYGIERGAPFDPGYRQLVEDIVETADPDVDFRKYDLVNVLITPNAGPSALDTVLSVTFAGNHEAPVADGVPVSNASFVYSRQDDGSGSYRETGYRVLPHENGHVFGLPDLYTSDGGGAVGHWDIMSEDWGVNNDLLGWHKWKLGWLDDDQISCAAAHGTTDLTLKPLAAKGGGTKLAFVPFDERTGYAVEVRTRGGNDESICKPGVLIYRVDADIDTGHGPVTVHDSARDSGGCTRRPNVHAELSDAPYGPGQTFTDKDRNIRITVGPAKKDGTHRVHITRT
;
A
#
# COMPACT_ATOMS: atom_id res chain seq x y z
N MET A 1 75.61 34.65 2.24
CA MET A 1 74.48 34.04 2.98
C MET A 1 73.49 33.50 1.96
N GLN A 2 73.29 32.18 1.98
CA GLN A 2 72.61 31.39 0.95
C GLN A 2 71.09 31.59 0.95
N LEU A 3 70.54 31.65 -0.27
CA LEU A 3 69.13 31.50 -0.61
C LEU A 3 68.65 30.09 -0.23
N SER A 4 67.49 29.98 0.44
CA SER A 4 66.73 28.73 0.54
C SER A 4 65.30 28.96 0.07
N ARG A 5 64.97 28.29 -1.04
CA ARG A 5 63.66 28.23 -1.68
C ARG A 5 62.71 27.41 -0.83
N HIS A 6 61.46 27.84 -0.67
CA HIS A 6 60.37 26.98 -0.20
C HIS A 6 59.37 26.80 -1.34
N TRP A 7 59.20 25.54 -1.73
CA TRP A 7 58.30 25.08 -2.78
C TRP A 7 56.87 25.00 -2.23
N ILE A 8 55.94 25.59 -2.97
CA ILE A 8 54.49 25.49 -2.73
C ILE A 8 54.02 24.16 -3.33
N SER A 9 53.60 23.22 -2.48
CA SER A 9 52.90 22.00 -2.93
C SER A 9 51.41 22.28 -3.10
N ARG A 10 50.90 22.13 -4.33
CA ARG A 10 49.47 22.13 -4.64
C ARG A 10 48.87 20.78 -4.21
N PRO A 11 47.64 20.75 -3.65
CA PRO A 11 47.01 19.49 -3.29
C PRO A 11 46.50 18.77 -4.55
N ARG A 12 46.86 17.49 -4.67
CA ARG A 12 46.34 16.53 -5.64
C ARG A 12 44.85 16.30 -5.35
N ARG A 13 44.00 16.50 -6.36
CA ARG A 13 42.59 16.08 -6.34
C ARG A 13 42.55 14.55 -6.46
N SER A 14 42.13 13.88 -5.40
CA SER A 14 41.70 12.48 -5.45
C SER A 14 40.28 12.42 -6.03
N PRO A 15 39.96 11.50 -6.95
CA PRO A 15 38.59 11.32 -7.41
C PRO A 15 37.80 10.60 -6.30
N VAL A 16 36.70 11.21 -5.88
CA VAL A 16 35.69 10.56 -5.04
C VAL A 16 35.00 9.51 -5.92
N LEU A 17 35.25 8.25 -5.63
CA LEU A 17 34.43 7.14 -6.10
C LEU A 17 33.03 7.31 -5.48
N ALA A 18 32.06 7.71 -6.31
CA ALA A 18 30.66 7.63 -5.95
C ALA A 18 30.29 6.15 -5.84
N GLY A 19 30.18 5.65 -4.61
CA GLY A 19 29.63 4.33 -4.34
C GLY A 19 28.16 4.33 -4.72
N LEU A 20 27.80 3.51 -5.71
CA LEU A 20 26.42 3.10 -5.95
C LEU A 20 25.98 2.28 -4.74
N ALA A 21 25.25 2.90 -3.82
CA ALA A 21 24.50 2.17 -2.81
C ALA A 21 23.32 1.50 -3.53
N ALA A 22 23.45 0.21 -3.82
CA ALA A 22 22.31 -0.62 -4.16
C ALA A 22 21.50 -0.81 -2.86
N LEU A 23 20.47 0.02 -2.67
CA LEU A 23 19.45 -0.26 -1.67
C LEU A 23 18.71 -1.52 -2.11
N THR A 24 19.03 -2.64 -1.48
CA THR A 24 18.24 -3.85 -1.54
C THR A 24 17.06 -3.66 -0.58
N LEU A 25 15.97 -3.07 -1.09
CA LEU A 25 14.69 -3.11 -0.39
C LEU A 25 14.18 -4.56 -0.42
N ALA A 26 14.53 -5.31 0.62
CA ALA A 26 13.93 -6.59 0.89
C ALA A 26 12.65 -6.39 1.74
N VAL A 27 11.58 -7.06 1.32
CA VAL A 27 10.39 -7.61 2.03
C VAL A 27 10.00 -7.00 3.38
N THR A 28 8.96 -6.16 3.43
CA THR A 28 8.10 -6.05 4.63
C THR A 28 7.39 -7.41 4.86
N VAL A 29 7.17 -7.83 6.10
CA VAL A 29 6.47 -9.09 6.39
C VAL A 29 5.20 -8.73 7.15
N SER A 30 4.07 -8.65 6.46
CA SER A 30 2.76 -8.65 7.09
C SER A 30 2.42 -10.09 7.53
N ALA A 31 2.72 -10.42 8.78
CA ALA A 31 2.44 -11.75 9.33
C ALA A 31 1.00 -11.83 9.86
N SER A 32 0.06 -12.34 9.06
CA SER A 32 -1.31 -12.65 9.52
C SER A 32 -1.42 -14.07 10.08
N THR A 33 -0.83 -14.34 11.24
CA THR A 33 -0.99 -15.62 11.93
C THR A 33 -2.36 -15.70 12.63
N GLY A 34 -3.43 -15.95 11.89
CA GLY A 34 -4.75 -16.19 12.46
C GLY A 34 -5.54 -17.23 11.66
N ARG A 35 -5.91 -18.35 12.30
CA ARG A 35 -6.79 -19.34 11.68
C ARG A 35 -8.23 -18.78 11.62
N LEU A 36 -8.78 -18.72 10.42
CA LEU A 36 -10.17 -18.31 10.15
C LEU A 36 -11.16 -19.29 10.81
N SER A 37 -12.10 -18.76 11.60
CA SER A 37 -13.26 -19.48 12.12
C SER A 37 -14.56 -18.78 11.69
N THR A 38 -15.59 -19.56 11.39
CA THR A 38 -16.86 -19.10 10.81
C THR A 38 -17.83 -18.62 11.89
N ASP A 39 -17.86 -17.30 12.17
CA ASP A 39 -18.94 -16.67 12.94
C ASP A 39 -19.67 -15.60 12.11
N PRO A 40 -20.93 -15.84 11.68
CA PRO A 40 -21.61 -14.99 10.71
C PRO A 40 -22.35 -13.85 11.42
N ARG A 41 -21.65 -12.89 12.03
CA ARG A 41 -22.29 -11.70 12.64
C ARG A 41 -21.46 -10.42 12.56
N VAL A 42 -21.07 -9.99 11.36
CA VAL A 42 -20.95 -8.56 11.03
C VAL A 42 -21.42 -8.38 9.58
N ALA A 43 -22.51 -7.65 9.41
CA ALA A 43 -23.24 -7.55 8.16
C ALA A 43 -22.49 -6.69 7.13
N GLY A 44 -21.97 -7.34 6.09
CA GLY A 44 -21.71 -6.67 4.81
C GLY A 44 -23.05 -6.24 4.20
N SER A 45 -23.16 -4.97 3.81
CA SER A 45 -24.29 -4.49 3.01
C SER A 45 -24.16 -5.01 1.58
N GLY A 46 -24.48 -6.28 1.38
CA GLY A 46 -24.60 -6.90 0.06
C GLY A 46 -25.90 -6.45 -0.60
N SER A 47 -25.81 -5.52 -1.55
CA SER A 47 -26.90 -5.27 -2.48
C SER A 47 -27.08 -6.53 -3.35
N GLN A 48 -28.27 -7.12 -3.37
CA GLN A 48 -28.57 -8.31 -4.18
C GLN A 48 -28.41 -8.08 -5.70
N GLY A 49 -28.19 -6.83 -6.14
CA GLY A 49 -27.88 -6.45 -7.53
C GLY A 49 -26.41 -6.58 -7.93
N ARG A 50 -25.46 -6.58 -6.97
CA ARG A 50 -24.01 -6.75 -7.23
C ARG A 50 -23.68 -8.05 -7.95
N ALA A 51 -24.38 -9.11 -7.56
CA ALA A 51 -23.99 -10.48 -7.87
C ALA A 51 -24.33 -10.95 -9.30
N GLY A 52 -25.11 -10.21 -10.09
CA GLY A 52 -25.53 -10.69 -11.41
C GLY A 52 -24.47 -10.54 -12.49
N ALA A 53 -24.17 -9.29 -12.86
CA ALA A 53 -23.32 -8.99 -14.02
C ALA A 53 -21.82 -9.02 -13.71
N LEU A 54 -21.42 -8.80 -12.45
CA LEU A 54 -20.02 -8.77 -12.04
C LEU A 54 -19.53 -10.07 -11.40
N ALA A 55 -20.42 -11.02 -11.09
CA ALA A 55 -20.04 -12.28 -10.44
C ALA A 55 -18.84 -12.99 -11.11
N PRO A 56 -18.76 -13.10 -12.45
CA PRO A 56 -17.60 -13.75 -13.08
C PRO A 56 -16.27 -13.05 -12.83
N CYS A 57 -16.29 -11.78 -12.44
CA CYS A 57 -15.12 -10.96 -12.15
C CYS A 57 -14.85 -10.79 -10.66
N MET A 58 -15.74 -11.27 -9.80
CA MET A 58 -15.55 -11.30 -8.35
C MET A 58 -14.74 -12.57 -8.01
N ILE A 59 -13.42 -12.48 -8.19
CA ILE A 59 -12.51 -13.59 -7.88
C ILE A 59 -12.43 -13.82 -6.36
N SER A 60 -12.09 -15.03 -5.97
CA SER A 60 -11.96 -15.44 -4.57
C SER A 60 -10.75 -16.34 -4.38
N GLY A 61 -10.05 -16.16 -3.26
CA GLY A 61 -8.95 -17.02 -2.85
C GLY A 61 -9.43 -18.26 -2.12
N THR A 62 -8.58 -19.28 -2.13
CA THR A 62 -8.74 -20.50 -1.35
C THR A 62 -8.67 -20.17 0.14
N MET A 63 -9.40 -20.94 0.95
CA MET A 63 -9.35 -20.78 2.41
C MET A 63 -7.92 -20.96 2.92
N GLY A 64 -7.45 -20.01 3.72
CA GLY A 64 -6.10 -20.00 4.28
C GLY A 64 -5.14 -19.03 3.60
N ILE A 65 -5.51 -18.46 2.44
CA ILE A 65 -4.73 -17.39 1.81
C ILE A 65 -4.79 -16.13 2.68
N GLN A 66 -3.63 -15.62 3.03
CA GLN A 66 -3.43 -14.42 3.82
C GLN A 66 -3.65 -13.17 2.98
N MET A 67 -4.60 -12.33 3.39
CA MET A 67 -4.92 -11.06 2.75
C MET A 67 -5.20 -11.18 1.24
N SER A 68 -5.92 -12.25 0.85
CA SER A 68 -6.29 -12.55 -0.54
C SER A 68 -6.80 -11.33 -1.32
N GLU A 69 -6.47 -11.24 -2.61
CA GLU A 69 -7.00 -10.24 -3.55
C GLU A 69 -8.50 -10.38 -3.85
N GLY A 70 -9.18 -11.40 -3.30
CA GLY A 70 -10.58 -11.66 -3.57
C GLY A 70 -11.54 -10.51 -3.25
N VAL A 71 -12.65 -10.45 -3.99
CA VAL A 71 -13.75 -9.48 -3.82
C VAL A 71 -15.05 -10.25 -3.54
N PRO A 72 -15.77 -9.97 -2.43
CA PRO A 72 -15.49 -8.93 -1.44
C PRO A 72 -14.32 -9.27 -0.51
N THR A 73 -13.78 -8.24 0.16
CA THR A 73 -12.85 -8.41 1.29
C THR A 73 -13.49 -9.30 2.37
N GLN A 74 -12.72 -10.23 2.92
CA GLN A 74 -13.18 -11.14 3.96
C GLN A 74 -13.51 -10.39 5.26
N PRO A 75 -14.32 -10.97 6.18
CA PRO A 75 -14.53 -10.39 7.49
C PRO A 75 -13.24 -10.29 8.32
N GLY A 76 -13.20 -9.37 9.29
CA GLY A 76 -12.08 -9.18 10.23
C GLY A 76 -11.32 -7.85 10.05
N TYR A 77 -11.31 -7.34 8.82
CA TYR A 77 -10.71 -6.04 8.49
C TYR A 77 -11.61 -4.87 8.90
N ALA A 78 -11.01 -3.69 9.10
CA ALA A 78 -11.79 -2.48 9.34
C ALA A 78 -12.54 -2.06 8.07
N ARG A 79 -13.63 -1.31 8.24
CA ARG A 79 -14.34 -0.71 7.10
C ARG A 79 -13.43 0.28 6.37
N SER A 80 -13.53 0.31 5.05
CA SER A 80 -12.77 1.21 4.17
C SER A 80 -13.59 2.39 3.65
N THR A 81 -14.86 2.55 4.08
CA THR A 81 -15.77 3.60 3.60
C THR A 81 -16.55 4.22 4.76
N GLY A 82 -17.11 5.41 4.52
CA GLY A 82 -17.71 6.24 5.56
C GLY A 82 -16.64 6.87 6.44
N THR A 83 -17.03 7.26 7.65
CA THR A 83 -16.09 7.79 8.63
C THR A 83 -15.34 6.65 9.30
N VAL A 84 -14.01 6.71 9.29
CA VAL A 84 -13.12 5.79 10.01
C VAL A 84 -12.38 6.58 11.08
N ASN A 85 -12.57 6.21 12.34
CA ASN A 85 -11.90 6.83 13.48
C ASN A 85 -10.62 6.06 13.80
N ALA A 86 -9.47 6.69 13.56
CA ALA A 86 -8.16 6.12 13.83
C ALA A 86 -7.61 6.65 15.15
N LEU A 87 -7.39 5.77 16.13
CA LEU A 87 -6.67 6.10 17.35
C LEU A 87 -5.17 6.18 17.04
N ASN A 88 -4.49 7.25 17.44
CA ASN A 88 -3.05 7.40 17.30
C ASN A 88 -2.44 7.51 18.69
N LEU A 89 -1.61 6.53 19.03
CA LEU A 89 -0.87 6.47 20.29
C LEU A 89 0.62 6.65 19.99
N MET A 90 1.20 7.73 20.50
CA MET A 90 2.64 7.95 20.39
C MET A 90 3.33 7.33 21.60
N ILE A 91 4.15 6.31 21.38
CA ILE A 91 4.76 5.53 22.48
C ILE A 91 6.28 5.66 22.51
N ASP A 92 6.85 5.55 23.71
CA ASP A 92 8.29 5.45 23.93
C ASP A 92 8.64 4.43 25.03
N PHE A 93 9.94 4.23 25.26
CA PHE A 93 10.44 3.18 26.16
C PHE A 93 11.54 3.71 27.09
N SER A 94 11.91 2.94 28.11
CA SER A 94 12.96 3.32 29.05
C SER A 94 14.37 3.38 28.43
N ASP A 95 14.65 2.53 27.45
CA ASP A 95 15.90 2.42 26.69
C ASP A 95 15.86 3.19 25.34
N ALA A 96 14.67 3.58 24.90
CA ALA A 96 14.44 4.43 23.74
C ALA A 96 13.45 5.54 24.11
N VAL A 97 13.95 6.56 24.80
CA VAL A 97 13.13 7.69 25.27
C VAL A 97 12.73 8.58 24.09
N GLY A 98 11.46 8.99 24.07
CA GLY A 98 10.87 9.89 23.09
C GLY A 98 11.58 11.23 23.05
N GLN A 99 12.04 11.63 21.87
CA GLN A 99 12.67 12.94 21.66
C GLN A 99 11.65 13.97 21.19
N GLY A 100 11.71 15.19 21.73
CA GLY A 100 10.76 16.25 21.37
C GLY A 100 9.33 15.95 21.84
N LYS A 101 8.34 16.59 21.23
CA LYS A 101 6.93 16.37 21.58
C LYS A 101 6.39 15.17 20.81
N ALA A 102 5.60 14.32 21.47
CA ALA A 102 4.86 13.26 20.82
C ALA A 102 3.95 13.79 19.69
N THR A 103 3.36 14.98 19.85
CA THR A 103 2.60 15.63 18.77
C THR A 103 3.42 15.94 17.52
N ASP A 104 4.74 16.14 17.64
CA ASP A 104 5.60 16.33 16.47
C ASP A 104 5.67 15.03 15.65
N ARG A 105 5.76 13.87 16.33
CA ARG A 105 5.68 12.54 15.70
C ARG A 105 4.34 12.31 14.99
N LEU A 106 3.23 12.73 15.59
CA LEU A 106 1.93 12.71 14.91
C LEU A 106 1.90 13.61 13.66
N GLY A 107 2.49 14.81 13.77
CA GLY A 107 2.58 15.80 12.68
C GLY A 107 3.47 15.37 11.51
N GLU A 108 4.25 14.29 11.65
CA GLU A 108 4.96 13.67 10.51
C GLU A 108 3.99 13.01 9.52
N PHE A 109 2.79 12.62 9.96
CA PHE A 109 1.82 11.85 9.15
C PHE A 109 0.57 12.64 8.76
N PHE A 110 0.17 13.61 9.56
CA PHE A 110 -1.09 14.35 9.40
C PHE A 110 -0.85 15.84 9.13
N PRO A 111 -1.61 16.44 8.19
CA PRO A 111 -2.83 15.95 7.53
C PRO A 111 -2.62 15.09 6.26
N GLN A 112 -1.38 14.85 5.83
CA GLN A 112 -1.07 14.22 4.53
C GLN A 112 -1.75 12.85 4.34
N THR A 113 -1.80 12.02 5.39
CA THR A 113 -2.50 10.72 5.33
C THR A 113 -4.01 10.87 5.09
N GLN A 114 -4.66 11.86 5.72
CA GLN A 114 -6.08 12.14 5.48
C GLN A 114 -6.30 12.61 4.04
N ASP A 115 -5.43 13.48 3.53
CA ASP A 115 -5.52 13.99 2.17
C ASP A 115 -5.29 12.90 1.13
N TRP A 116 -4.36 11.98 1.38
CA TRP A 116 -4.09 10.83 0.54
C TRP A 116 -5.32 9.91 0.44
N PHE A 117 -5.91 9.53 1.57
CA PHE A 117 -7.11 8.68 1.60
C PHE A 117 -8.32 9.37 0.98
N ARG A 118 -8.53 10.66 1.26
CA ARG A 118 -9.61 11.46 0.66
C ARG A 118 -9.47 11.51 -0.86
N THR A 119 -8.25 11.66 -1.37
CA THR A 119 -7.96 11.67 -2.81
C THR A 119 -8.17 10.29 -3.43
N SER A 120 -7.59 9.25 -2.83
CA SER A 120 -7.65 7.88 -3.36
C SER A 120 -9.08 7.34 -3.38
N SER A 121 -9.84 7.57 -2.32
CA SER A 121 -11.20 7.06 -2.15
C SER A 121 -12.28 7.89 -2.86
N TYR A 122 -11.90 8.96 -3.58
CA TYR A 122 -12.84 9.93 -4.14
C TYR A 122 -13.76 10.56 -3.07
N GLY A 123 -13.28 10.66 -1.83
CA GLY A 123 -14.02 11.16 -0.67
C GLY A 123 -14.98 10.14 -0.02
N ARG A 124 -14.92 8.86 -0.40
CA ARG A 124 -15.74 7.81 0.21
C ARG A 124 -15.24 7.37 1.59
N LEU A 125 -13.95 7.57 1.85
CA LEU A 125 -13.35 7.39 3.16
C LEU A 125 -13.11 8.77 3.80
N ASP A 126 -13.79 9.00 4.92
CA ASP A 126 -13.56 10.12 5.80
C ASP A 126 -12.67 9.66 6.96
N TYR A 127 -11.35 9.78 6.78
CA TYR A 127 -10.36 9.34 7.75
C TYR A 127 -10.20 10.39 8.87
N GLN A 128 -10.52 10.03 10.11
CA GLN A 128 -10.50 10.90 11.28
C GLN A 128 -9.41 10.45 12.27
N PRO A 129 -8.25 11.12 12.31
CA PRO A 129 -7.19 10.81 13.26
C PRO A 129 -7.47 11.45 14.62
N HIS A 130 -7.43 10.63 15.67
CA HIS A 130 -7.62 11.06 17.05
C HIS A 130 -6.38 10.72 17.87
N ALA A 131 -5.90 11.68 18.67
CA ALA A 131 -4.80 11.49 19.61
C ALA A 131 -5.23 12.03 20.98
N PRO A 132 -6.02 11.26 21.76
CA PRO A 132 -6.49 11.69 23.09
C PRO A 132 -5.32 11.91 24.07
N ILE A 133 -4.26 11.11 23.93
CA ILE A 133 -3.00 11.26 24.67
C ILE A 133 -2.03 12.03 23.78
N LYS A 134 -1.58 13.21 24.24
CA LYS A 134 -0.72 14.13 23.46
C LYS A 134 0.76 14.05 23.82
N ASP A 135 1.07 13.47 24.97
CA ASP A 135 2.43 13.22 25.44
C ASP A 135 2.87 11.80 25.05
N TRP A 136 4.15 11.49 25.24
CA TRP A 136 4.66 10.14 25.04
C TRP A 136 4.01 9.18 26.04
N LEU A 137 3.29 8.19 25.54
CA LEU A 137 2.77 7.09 26.34
C LEU A 137 3.91 6.10 26.63
N ARG A 138 4.50 6.23 27.82
CA ARG A 138 5.64 5.40 28.22
C ARG A 138 5.22 3.96 28.46
N MET A 139 5.79 3.05 27.69
CA MET A 139 5.62 1.61 27.91
C MET A 139 6.33 1.16 29.20
N PRO A 140 5.76 0.20 29.95
CA PRO A 140 6.30 -0.25 31.23
C PRO A 140 7.62 -1.02 31.10
N ARG A 141 7.90 -1.56 29.91
CA ARG A 141 9.12 -2.32 29.61
C ARG A 141 10.03 -1.57 28.64
N SER A 142 11.28 -2.02 28.57
CA SER A 142 12.24 -1.51 27.57
C SER A 142 11.89 -2.06 26.18
N PHE A 143 12.18 -1.31 25.12
CA PHE A 143 11.96 -1.76 23.74
C PHE A 143 12.66 -3.10 23.48
N ALA A 144 13.91 -3.23 23.92
CA ALA A 144 14.70 -4.46 23.75
C ALA A 144 14.05 -5.69 24.41
N SER A 145 13.25 -5.51 25.46
CA SER A 145 12.64 -6.63 26.19
C SER A 145 11.45 -7.28 25.46
N TYR A 146 10.83 -6.59 24.51
CA TYR A 146 9.78 -7.19 23.68
C TYR A 146 10.34 -8.14 22.60
N GLY A 147 11.64 -8.10 22.33
CA GLY A 147 12.29 -8.99 21.35
C GLY A 147 11.76 -8.82 19.93
N ILE A 148 11.29 -7.62 19.57
CA ILE A 148 10.74 -7.33 18.25
C ILE A 148 11.90 -7.06 17.28
N GLU A 149 12.07 -7.99 16.33
CA GLU A 149 13.01 -7.91 15.22
C GLU A 149 12.25 -7.86 13.89
N ARG A 150 12.99 -7.69 12.78
CA ARG A 150 12.40 -7.63 11.44
C ARG A 150 11.68 -8.93 11.07
N GLY A 151 10.40 -8.80 10.73
CA GLY A 151 9.54 -9.95 10.39
C GLY A 151 9.14 -10.79 11.59
N ALA A 152 9.25 -10.26 12.81
CA ALA A 152 8.73 -10.94 13.99
C ALA A 152 7.22 -11.21 13.85
N PRO A 153 6.74 -12.42 14.18
CA PRO A 153 5.32 -12.71 14.22
C PRO A 153 4.64 -11.96 15.38
N PHE A 154 3.31 -12.01 15.43
CA PHE A 154 2.55 -11.34 16.50
C PHE A 154 3.00 -11.81 17.90
N ASP A 155 3.27 -13.12 18.04
CA ASP A 155 3.65 -13.73 19.32
C ASP A 155 5.15 -13.99 19.48
N PRO A 156 5.73 -13.77 20.68
CA PRO A 156 5.10 -13.18 21.86
C PRO A 156 5.20 -11.65 21.92
N GLY A 157 6.09 -11.04 21.12
CA GLY A 157 6.53 -9.65 21.31
C GLY A 157 5.44 -8.61 21.06
N TYR A 158 4.76 -8.65 19.92
CA TYR A 158 3.70 -7.70 19.62
C TYR A 158 2.46 -7.93 20.47
N ARG A 159 2.12 -9.18 20.84
CA ARG A 159 1.04 -9.45 21.81
C ARG A 159 1.33 -8.73 23.12
N GLN A 160 2.51 -8.93 23.71
CA GLN A 160 2.89 -8.27 24.96
C GLN A 160 2.90 -6.74 24.82
N LEU A 161 3.36 -6.22 23.68
CA LEU A 161 3.32 -4.78 23.42
C LEU A 161 1.87 -4.25 23.36
N VAL A 162 0.94 -4.95 22.71
CA VAL A 162 -0.48 -4.55 22.68
C VAL A 162 -1.11 -4.65 24.07
N GLU A 163 -0.80 -5.69 24.84
CA GLU A 163 -1.27 -5.82 26.23
C GLU A 163 -0.82 -4.63 27.08
N ASP A 164 0.47 -4.29 27.04
CA ASP A 164 1.04 -3.16 27.78
C ASP A 164 0.48 -1.80 27.28
N ILE A 165 0.25 -1.65 25.96
CA ILE A 165 -0.40 -0.45 25.38
C ILE A 165 -1.83 -0.30 25.91
N VAL A 166 -2.62 -1.38 25.87
CA VAL A 166 -4.00 -1.38 26.36
C VAL A 166 -4.02 -1.02 27.84
N GLU A 167 -3.27 -1.73 28.69
CA GLU A 167 -3.22 -1.46 30.13
C GLU A 167 -2.82 -0.02 30.45
N THR A 168 -1.87 0.54 29.70
CA THR A 168 -1.37 1.90 29.95
C THR A 168 -2.34 2.98 29.42
N ALA A 169 -3.04 2.74 28.31
CA ALA A 169 -3.91 3.73 27.67
C ALA A 169 -5.37 3.71 28.15
N ASP A 170 -5.87 2.56 28.61
CA ASP A 170 -7.27 2.31 29.00
C ASP A 170 -7.86 3.39 29.95
N PRO A 171 -7.12 3.94 30.94
CA PRO A 171 -7.67 4.99 31.80
C PRO A 171 -8.10 6.27 31.07
N ASP A 172 -7.48 6.58 29.93
CA ASP A 172 -7.69 7.82 29.17
C ASP A 172 -8.37 7.58 27.80
N VAL A 173 -8.48 6.32 27.37
CA VAL A 173 -8.91 5.93 26.02
C VAL A 173 -10.02 4.89 26.09
N ASP A 174 -11.15 5.20 25.46
CA ASP A 174 -12.22 4.24 25.22
C ASP A 174 -12.07 3.65 23.81
N PHE A 175 -11.53 2.44 23.72
CA PHE A 175 -11.18 1.76 22.48
C PHE A 175 -12.39 1.46 21.58
N ARG A 176 -13.60 1.39 22.14
CA ARG A 176 -14.84 1.17 21.35
C ARG A 176 -15.15 2.30 20.37
N LYS A 177 -14.52 3.47 20.53
CA LYS A 177 -14.74 4.65 19.69
C LYS A 177 -13.93 4.64 18.39
N TYR A 178 -13.02 3.69 18.23
CA TYR A 178 -12.05 3.66 17.14
C TYR A 178 -12.20 2.40 16.30
N ASP A 179 -12.01 2.57 14.99
CA ASP A 179 -12.09 1.48 14.01
C ASP A 179 -10.72 0.80 13.83
N LEU A 180 -9.62 1.52 14.13
CA LEU A 180 -8.24 1.04 14.04
C LEU A 180 -7.32 1.79 15.02
N VAL A 181 -6.15 1.19 15.29
CA VAL A 181 -5.10 1.78 16.15
C VAL A 181 -3.79 1.92 15.37
N ASN A 182 -3.26 3.14 15.34
CA ASN A 182 -1.91 3.45 14.89
C ASN A 182 -1.03 3.65 16.13
N VAL A 183 -0.05 2.76 16.29
CA VAL A 183 1.00 2.89 17.30
C VAL A 183 2.18 3.59 16.62
N LEU A 184 2.39 4.85 16.97
CA LEU A 184 3.46 5.69 16.43
C LEU A 184 4.66 5.62 17.37
N ILE A 185 5.59 4.72 17.07
CA ILE A 185 6.75 4.48 17.92
C ILE A 185 7.74 5.64 17.79
N THR A 186 8.42 5.99 18.88
CA THR A 186 9.51 6.96 18.85
C THR A 186 10.60 6.59 17.81
N PRO A 187 11.07 7.52 16.97
CA PRO A 187 11.98 7.20 15.86
C PRO A 187 13.35 6.63 16.23
N ASN A 188 13.75 6.72 17.51
CA ASN A 188 15.00 6.17 18.03
C ASN A 188 14.84 4.75 18.64
N ALA A 189 13.65 4.16 18.58
CA ALA A 189 13.45 2.76 18.93
C ALA A 189 13.68 1.87 17.71
N GLY A 190 14.62 0.92 17.86
CA GLY A 190 15.02 0.02 16.78
C GLY A 190 16.04 0.61 15.80
N PRO A 191 16.50 -0.20 14.82
CA PRO A 191 17.37 0.24 13.75
C PRO A 191 16.71 1.31 12.85
N SER A 192 17.55 2.09 12.16
CA SER A 192 17.08 3.06 11.16
C SER A 192 16.25 2.37 10.09
N ALA A 193 15.23 3.04 9.52
CA ALA A 193 14.45 2.49 8.42
C ALA A 193 15.31 2.18 7.18
N LEU A 194 16.43 2.90 7.01
CA LEU A 194 17.43 2.64 5.96
C LEU A 194 18.19 1.33 6.19
N ASP A 195 18.28 0.87 7.44
CA ASP A 195 18.95 -0.38 7.80
C ASP A 195 17.95 -1.55 7.83
N THR A 196 16.74 -1.31 8.32
CA THR A 196 15.72 -2.34 8.59
C THR A 196 14.34 -1.70 8.69
N VAL A 197 13.43 -2.11 7.81
CA VAL A 197 12.01 -1.76 7.92
C VAL A 197 11.36 -2.63 9.00
N LEU A 198 10.88 -2.00 10.08
CA LEU A 198 10.16 -2.67 11.17
C LEU A 198 8.65 -2.37 11.18
N SER A 199 8.19 -1.39 10.40
CA SER A 199 6.77 -1.08 10.32
C SER A 199 5.99 -2.29 9.82
N VAL A 200 4.86 -2.54 10.48
CA VAL A 200 4.02 -3.71 10.24
C VAL A 200 2.59 -3.44 10.70
N THR A 201 1.65 -4.12 10.07
CA THR A 201 0.24 -4.14 10.48
C THR A 201 -0.23 -5.55 10.78
N PHE A 202 -0.89 -5.69 11.93
CA PHE A 202 -1.69 -6.87 12.24
C PHE A 202 -3.16 -6.50 12.05
N ALA A 203 -3.75 -7.03 10.97
CA ALA A 203 -5.13 -6.76 10.58
C ALA A 203 -6.00 -8.01 10.71
N GLY A 204 -7.24 -7.84 11.18
CA GLY A 204 -8.15 -8.95 11.47
C GLY A 204 -7.59 -9.97 12.47
N ASN A 205 -6.67 -9.57 13.35
CA ASN A 205 -6.04 -10.48 14.29
C ASN A 205 -7.02 -10.88 15.41
N HIS A 206 -7.54 -12.11 15.32
CA HIS A 206 -8.48 -12.67 16.29
C HIS A 206 -7.84 -13.02 17.64
N GLU A 207 -6.52 -13.11 17.70
CA GLU A 207 -5.77 -13.40 18.93
C GLU A 207 -5.30 -12.12 19.64
N ALA A 208 -5.67 -10.95 19.12
CA ALA A 208 -5.33 -9.67 19.71
C ALA A 208 -5.94 -9.50 21.11
N PRO A 209 -5.23 -8.84 22.04
CA PRO A 209 -5.79 -8.41 23.32
C PRO A 209 -7.09 -7.62 23.18
N VAL A 210 -7.92 -7.68 24.21
CA VAL A 210 -9.22 -7.01 24.28
C VAL A 210 -9.13 -5.79 25.18
N ALA A 211 -9.62 -4.65 24.71
CA ALA A 211 -9.74 -3.38 25.44
C ALA A 211 -11.20 -2.91 25.39
N ASP A 212 -11.78 -2.46 26.50
CA ASP A 212 -13.19 -2.04 26.58
C ASP A 212 -14.22 -3.04 25.98
N GLY A 213 -13.90 -4.33 25.98
CA GLY A 213 -14.75 -5.37 25.38
C GLY A 213 -14.69 -5.47 23.84
N VAL A 214 -13.75 -4.78 23.18
CA VAL A 214 -13.46 -4.92 21.74
C VAL A 214 -12.03 -5.43 21.52
N PRO A 215 -11.80 -6.33 20.54
CA PRO A 215 -10.46 -6.77 20.20
C PRO A 215 -9.68 -5.66 19.50
N VAL A 216 -8.40 -5.46 19.87
CA VAL A 216 -7.48 -4.55 19.16
C VAL A 216 -6.91 -5.27 17.93
N SER A 217 -7.80 -5.74 17.05
CA SER A 217 -7.47 -6.66 15.95
C SER A 217 -6.87 -5.98 14.72
N ASN A 218 -6.89 -4.65 14.66
CA ASN A 218 -6.43 -3.83 13.54
C ASN A 218 -5.47 -2.77 14.08
N ALA A 219 -4.20 -3.14 14.18
CA ALA A 219 -3.15 -2.31 14.74
C ALA A 219 -1.96 -2.19 13.77
N SER A 220 -1.62 -0.95 13.42
CA SER A 220 -0.45 -0.59 12.62
C SER A 220 0.65 -0.05 13.54
N PHE A 221 1.84 -0.61 13.47
CA PHE A 221 3.01 -0.20 14.23
C PHE A 221 3.98 0.52 13.30
N VAL A 222 4.18 1.82 13.51
CA VAL A 222 5.03 2.64 12.65
C VAL A 222 6.33 2.98 13.34
N TYR A 223 7.39 2.31 12.91
CA TYR A 223 8.76 2.51 13.40
C TYR A 223 9.51 3.51 12.54
N SER A 224 10.50 4.17 13.15
CA SER A 224 11.48 5.02 12.45
C SER A 224 10.86 6.12 11.58
N ARG A 225 11.71 6.86 10.86
CA ARG A 225 11.30 7.82 9.84
C ARG A 225 11.63 7.23 8.48
N GLN A 226 10.67 7.27 7.54
CA GLN A 226 10.92 6.91 6.14
C GLN A 226 11.69 8.03 5.41
N ASP A 227 12.88 8.36 5.91
CA ASP A 227 13.81 9.24 5.21
C ASP A 227 14.70 8.39 4.31
N ASP A 228 14.43 8.46 3.01
CA ASP A 228 15.17 7.75 1.96
C ASP A 228 16.49 8.45 1.58
N GLY A 229 16.87 9.52 2.30
CA GLY A 229 18.06 10.32 2.03
C GLY A 229 17.94 11.22 0.80
N SER A 230 16.78 11.26 0.13
CA SER A 230 16.53 12.14 -1.01
C SER A 230 16.27 13.59 -0.60
N GLY A 231 16.08 13.84 0.70
CA GLY A 231 15.67 15.14 1.24
C GLY A 231 14.18 15.45 1.03
N SER A 232 13.37 14.47 0.58
CA SER A 232 11.92 14.60 0.38
C SER A 232 11.08 14.08 1.54
N TYR A 233 11.71 13.77 2.69
CA TYR A 233 11.03 13.17 3.83
C TYR A 233 9.79 13.95 4.28
N ARG A 234 9.80 15.29 4.22
CA ARG A 234 8.64 16.11 4.61
C ARG A 234 7.45 15.91 3.67
N GLU A 235 7.72 15.58 2.43
CA GLU A 235 6.75 15.36 1.37
C GLU A 235 6.29 13.90 1.28
N THR A 236 7.16 12.94 1.62
CA THR A 236 6.94 11.51 1.32
C THR A 236 6.93 10.62 2.56
N GLY A 237 7.47 11.08 3.69
CA GLY A 237 7.65 10.27 4.90
C GLY A 237 6.36 9.80 5.58
N TYR A 238 5.23 10.43 5.25
CA TYR A 238 3.93 10.02 5.76
C TYR A 238 3.41 8.72 5.14
N ARG A 239 3.93 8.32 3.96
CA ARG A 239 3.36 7.28 3.09
C ARG A 239 3.35 5.87 3.67
N VAL A 240 4.20 5.59 4.65
CA VAL A 240 4.11 4.33 5.41
C VAL A 240 2.75 4.18 6.07
N LEU A 241 2.16 5.24 6.60
CA LEU A 241 0.89 5.12 7.32
C LEU A 241 -0.29 4.71 6.42
N PRO A 242 -0.52 5.30 5.22
CA PRO A 242 -1.53 4.80 4.31
C PRO A 242 -1.23 3.40 3.75
N HIS A 243 0.03 3.00 3.59
CA HIS A 243 0.40 1.62 3.26
C HIS A 243 -0.06 0.64 4.37
N GLU A 244 0.36 0.90 5.60
CA GLU A 244 0.02 0.09 6.77
C GLU A 244 -1.50 0.03 7.01
N ASN A 245 -2.19 1.16 6.85
CA ASN A 245 -3.65 1.18 6.95
C ASN A 245 -4.36 0.53 5.74
N GLY A 246 -3.69 0.40 4.60
CA GLY A 246 -4.16 -0.44 3.49
C GLY A 246 -4.37 -1.90 3.93
N HIS A 247 -3.45 -2.43 4.76
CA HIS A 247 -3.60 -3.75 5.36
C HIS A 247 -4.77 -3.85 6.32
N VAL A 248 -5.00 -2.80 7.14
CA VAL A 248 -6.17 -2.72 8.03
C VAL A 248 -7.49 -2.83 7.24
N PHE A 249 -7.51 -2.37 5.99
CA PHE A 249 -8.66 -2.49 5.08
C PHE A 249 -8.68 -3.77 4.23
N GLY A 250 -7.69 -4.65 4.41
CA GLY A 250 -7.63 -5.97 3.78
C GLY A 250 -6.92 -6.03 2.43
N LEU A 251 -5.97 -5.11 2.17
CA LEU A 251 -5.08 -5.20 1.01
C LEU A 251 -3.78 -5.96 1.36
N PRO A 252 -3.29 -6.84 0.46
CA PRO A 252 -2.00 -7.50 0.64
C PRO A 252 -0.83 -6.59 0.23
N ASP A 253 0.35 -6.97 0.68
CA ASP A 253 1.63 -6.56 0.10
C ASP A 253 1.80 -7.15 -1.31
N LEU A 254 2.21 -6.31 -2.25
CA LEU A 254 2.33 -6.68 -3.67
C LEU A 254 3.76 -6.96 -4.13
N TYR A 255 4.78 -6.57 -3.38
CA TYR A 255 6.18 -6.89 -3.70
C TYR A 255 6.46 -8.38 -3.48
N THR A 256 7.62 -8.83 -3.94
CA THR A 256 8.13 -10.19 -3.72
C THR A 256 9.42 -10.16 -2.90
N SER A 257 10.04 -11.32 -2.68
CA SER A 257 11.40 -11.43 -2.15
C SER A 257 12.43 -10.59 -2.89
N ASP A 258 12.18 -10.34 -4.18
CA ASP A 258 13.07 -9.63 -5.09
C ASP A 258 12.75 -8.12 -5.14
N GLY A 259 11.80 -7.66 -4.34
CA GLY A 259 11.39 -6.26 -4.21
C GLY A 259 10.14 -5.90 -5.01
N GLY A 260 9.97 -4.61 -5.30
CA GLY A 260 8.77 -4.05 -5.95
C GLY A 260 8.58 -4.39 -7.43
N GLY A 261 9.44 -5.22 -8.04
CA GLY A 261 9.43 -5.47 -9.49
C GLY A 261 8.18 -6.16 -10.06
N ALA A 262 7.27 -6.64 -9.21
CA ALA A 262 5.98 -7.16 -9.65
C ALA A 262 4.99 -6.04 -10.04
N VAL A 263 4.94 -4.94 -9.30
CA VAL A 263 3.96 -3.84 -9.50
C VAL A 263 4.62 -2.47 -9.52
N GLY A 264 5.62 -2.25 -8.68
CA GLY A 264 6.36 -0.99 -8.56
C GLY A 264 5.48 0.14 -8.04
N HIS A 265 5.92 1.38 -8.28
CA HIS A 265 5.21 2.61 -7.94
C HIS A 265 3.75 2.74 -8.44
N TRP A 266 3.18 1.78 -9.18
CA TRP A 266 1.79 1.82 -9.60
C TRP A 266 0.80 1.54 -8.46
N ASP A 267 1.26 1.02 -7.32
CA ASP A 267 0.47 0.82 -6.11
C ASP A 267 1.31 1.08 -4.85
N ILE A 268 0.74 1.76 -3.86
CA ILE A 268 1.41 2.00 -2.57
C ILE A 268 1.65 0.70 -1.79
N MET A 269 0.86 -0.35 -2.03
CA MET A 269 1.04 -1.67 -1.45
C MET A 269 2.23 -2.43 -2.05
N SER A 270 2.87 -1.90 -3.10
CA SER A 270 4.13 -2.43 -3.63
C SER A 270 5.34 -1.57 -3.28
N GLU A 271 5.22 -0.25 -3.37
CA GLU A 271 6.29 0.70 -3.08
C GLU A 271 5.71 1.90 -2.30
N ASP A 272 5.99 1.97 -1.00
CA ASP A 272 5.56 3.03 -0.09
C ASP A 272 6.65 4.11 0.17
N TRP A 273 7.84 3.93 -0.41
CA TRP A 273 8.96 4.88 -0.33
C TRP A 273 9.01 5.81 -1.54
N GLY A 274 9.46 7.06 -1.36
CA GLY A 274 9.63 8.06 -2.42
C GLY A 274 8.34 8.68 -2.95
N VAL A 275 8.19 8.78 -4.28
CA VAL A 275 7.14 9.62 -4.91
C VAL A 275 5.72 9.18 -4.57
N ASN A 276 4.80 10.13 -4.48
CA ASN A 276 3.41 9.78 -4.21
C ASN A 276 2.80 8.97 -5.37
N ASN A 277 2.02 7.96 -5.00
CA ASN A 277 1.29 7.07 -5.89
C ASN A 277 -0.09 6.74 -5.34
N ASP A 278 -0.98 6.32 -6.23
CA ASP A 278 -2.34 5.88 -5.89
C ASP A 278 -2.44 4.34 -5.82
N LEU A 279 -3.56 3.85 -5.31
CA LEU A 279 -3.94 2.43 -5.43
C LEU A 279 -4.33 2.09 -6.87
N LEU A 280 -4.11 0.84 -7.25
CA LEU A 280 -4.68 0.22 -8.44
C LEU A 280 -6.21 0.27 -8.37
N GLY A 281 -6.84 0.38 -9.54
CA GLY A 281 -8.29 0.34 -9.70
C GLY A 281 -8.92 -0.93 -9.14
N TRP A 282 -8.22 -2.07 -9.19
CA TRP A 282 -8.64 -3.31 -8.55
C TRP A 282 -8.81 -3.15 -7.03
N HIS A 283 -7.79 -2.62 -6.34
CA HIS A 283 -7.87 -2.34 -4.91
C HIS A 283 -8.94 -1.30 -4.59
N LYS A 284 -9.07 -0.24 -5.40
CA LYS A 284 -10.15 0.74 -5.24
C LYS A 284 -11.54 0.10 -5.38
N TRP A 285 -11.74 -0.87 -6.28
CA TRP A 285 -13.01 -1.60 -6.38
C TRP A 285 -13.24 -2.51 -5.16
N LYS A 286 -12.23 -3.29 -4.77
CA LYS A 286 -12.24 -4.15 -3.58
C LYS A 286 -12.61 -3.37 -2.30
N LEU A 287 -12.05 -2.19 -2.13
CA LEU A 287 -12.32 -1.28 -1.01
C LEU A 287 -13.66 -0.52 -1.11
N GLY A 288 -14.45 -0.72 -2.17
CA GLY A 288 -15.72 -0.02 -2.39
C GLY A 288 -15.57 1.45 -2.79
N TRP A 289 -14.39 1.85 -3.27
CA TRP A 289 -14.10 3.20 -3.73
C TRP A 289 -14.48 3.45 -5.19
N LEU A 290 -14.59 2.39 -5.98
CA LEU A 290 -15.26 2.38 -7.27
C LEU A 290 -16.65 1.74 -7.13
N ASP A 291 -17.66 2.38 -7.71
CA ASP A 291 -18.99 1.77 -7.83
C ASP A 291 -18.97 0.67 -8.88
N ASP A 292 -19.89 -0.27 -8.75
CA ASP A 292 -20.01 -1.42 -9.65
C ASP A 292 -20.33 -1.01 -11.09
N ASP A 293 -20.99 0.14 -11.31
CA ASP A 293 -21.24 0.72 -12.64
C ASP A 293 -19.98 1.33 -13.29
N GLN A 294 -18.89 1.45 -12.54
CA GLN A 294 -17.57 1.86 -13.03
C GLN A 294 -16.70 0.66 -13.40
N ILE A 295 -17.21 -0.56 -13.24
CA ILE A 295 -16.51 -1.82 -13.54
C ILE A 295 -17.13 -2.47 -14.76
N SER A 296 -16.28 -2.89 -15.71
CA SER A 296 -16.70 -3.69 -16.87
C SER A 296 -16.17 -5.10 -16.74
N CYS A 297 -17.07 -6.08 -16.56
CA CYS A 297 -16.70 -7.49 -16.51
C CYS A 297 -16.66 -8.10 -17.92
N ALA A 298 -15.47 -8.29 -18.48
CA ALA A 298 -15.24 -8.87 -19.80
C ALA A 298 -15.04 -10.40 -19.70
N ALA A 299 -16.08 -11.10 -19.24
CA ALA A 299 -16.06 -12.57 -19.08
C ALA A 299 -16.52 -13.34 -20.33
N ALA A 300 -17.38 -12.73 -21.16
CA ALA A 300 -17.95 -13.40 -22.33
C ALA A 300 -16.93 -13.56 -23.48
N HIS A 301 -17.07 -14.66 -24.24
CA HIS A 301 -16.36 -14.81 -25.53
C HIS A 301 -16.77 -13.72 -26.52
N GLY A 302 -15.87 -13.40 -27.44
CA GLY A 302 -16.01 -12.32 -28.42
C GLY A 302 -15.20 -11.08 -28.05
N THR A 303 -15.57 -9.94 -28.63
CA THR A 303 -14.90 -8.66 -28.39
C THR A 303 -15.81 -7.74 -27.59
N THR A 304 -15.27 -7.21 -26.49
CA THR A 304 -15.87 -6.16 -25.68
C THR A 304 -15.18 -4.84 -25.98
N ASP A 305 -15.92 -3.89 -26.54
CA ASP A 305 -15.46 -2.53 -26.79
C ASP A 305 -15.85 -1.64 -25.62
N LEU A 306 -14.86 -0.99 -24.99
CA LEU A 306 -15.08 -0.18 -23.81
C LEU A 306 -14.29 1.11 -23.82
N THR A 307 -14.78 2.08 -23.07
CA THR A 307 -14.19 3.41 -22.93
C THR A 307 -13.78 3.58 -21.47
N LEU A 308 -12.47 3.54 -21.20
CA LEU A 308 -11.92 3.70 -19.86
C LEU A 308 -11.54 5.15 -19.63
N LYS A 309 -12.11 5.74 -18.59
CA LYS A 309 -11.67 7.04 -18.09
C LYS A 309 -10.41 6.89 -17.23
N PRO A 310 -9.55 7.92 -17.16
CA PRO A 310 -8.45 7.92 -16.20
C PRO A 310 -8.92 7.63 -14.78
N LEU A 311 -8.14 6.84 -14.05
CA LEU A 311 -8.46 6.46 -12.67
C LEU A 311 -8.62 7.70 -11.78
N ALA A 312 -7.73 8.68 -11.95
CA ALA A 312 -7.76 9.96 -11.25
C ALA A 312 -8.96 10.89 -11.57
N ALA A 313 -9.68 10.65 -12.67
CA ALA A 313 -10.80 11.52 -13.06
C ALA A 313 -11.95 11.45 -12.03
N LYS A 314 -12.58 12.57 -11.71
CA LYS A 314 -13.76 12.57 -10.83
C LYS A 314 -15.03 12.18 -11.60
N GLY A 315 -16.02 11.64 -10.88
CA GLY A 315 -17.34 11.28 -11.42
C GLY A 315 -17.42 9.86 -12.00
N GLY A 316 -18.57 9.54 -12.58
CA GLY A 316 -18.90 8.20 -13.06
C GLY A 316 -18.28 7.81 -14.41
N GLY A 317 -18.69 6.64 -14.92
CA GLY A 317 -18.16 6.00 -16.11
C GLY A 317 -17.10 4.95 -15.79
N THR A 318 -16.88 4.03 -16.72
CA THR A 318 -15.99 2.88 -16.53
C THR A 318 -14.55 3.33 -16.29
N LYS A 319 -13.95 2.80 -15.22
CA LYS A 319 -12.56 3.06 -14.79
C LYS A 319 -11.71 1.80 -14.79
N LEU A 320 -12.34 0.66 -14.55
CA LEU A 320 -11.71 -0.65 -14.51
C LEU A 320 -12.46 -1.60 -15.44
N ALA A 321 -11.74 -2.35 -16.27
CA ALA A 321 -12.25 -3.56 -16.87
C ALA A 321 -11.51 -4.76 -16.29
N PHE A 322 -12.23 -5.84 -16.01
CA PHE A 322 -11.66 -7.09 -15.53
C PHE A 322 -11.95 -8.23 -16.49
N VAL A 323 -10.92 -9.02 -16.80
CA VAL A 323 -10.94 -10.14 -17.74
C VAL A 323 -10.62 -11.41 -16.94
N PRO A 324 -11.63 -12.11 -16.39
CA PRO A 324 -11.41 -13.25 -15.51
C PRO A 324 -10.92 -14.45 -16.32
N PHE A 325 -9.95 -15.21 -15.82
CA PHE A 325 -9.57 -16.49 -16.42
C PHE A 325 -10.44 -17.60 -15.86
N ASP A 326 -10.63 -17.55 -14.54
CA ASP A 326 -11.39 -18.44 -13.70
C ASP A 326 -11.87 -17.67 -12.45
N GLU A 327 -12.33 -18.39 -11.43
CA GLU A 327 -12.84 -17.82 -10.18
C GLU A 327 -11.75 -17.22 -9.27
N ARG A 328 -10.46 -17.28 -9.64
CA ARG A 328 -9.32 -16.93 -8.79
C ARG A 328 -8.41 -15.88 -9.39
N THR A 329 -8.31 -15.81 -10.72
CA THR A 329 -7.34 -14.93 -11.38
C THR A 329 -7.90 -14.29 -12.65
N GLY A 330 -7.36 -13.14 -13.01
CA GLY A 330 -7.72 -12.42 -14.23
C GLY A 330 -6.81 -11.25 -14.53
N TYR A 331 -7.07 -10.56 -15.65
CA TYR A 331 -6.43 -9.28 -15.97
C TYR A 331 -7.31 -8.11 -15.60
N ALA A 332 -6.75 -7.17 -14.86
CA ALA A 332 -7.31 -5.85 -14.66
C ALA A 332 -6.71 -4.87 -15.68
N VAL A 333 -7.56 -3.98 -16.18
CA VAL A 333 -7.24 -3.01 -17.22
C VAL A 333 -7.78 -1.65 -16.80
N GLU A 334 -6.90 -0.67 -16.66
CA GLU A 334 -7.25 0.68 -16.21
C GLU A 334 -6.43 1.73 -16.95
N VAL A 335 -6.85 3.00 -16.88
CA VAL A 335 -6.09 4.11 -17.46
C VAL A 335 -5.40 4.88 -16.36
N ARG A 336 -4.06 4.97 -16.45
CA ARG A 336 -3.23 5.76 -15.53
C ARG A 336 -2.70 7.01 -16.21
N THR A 337 -2.80 8.11 -15.49
CA THR A 337 -2.38 9.46 -15.91
C THR A 337 -1.83 10.16 -14.69
N ARG A 338 -1.04 11.22 -14.88
CA ARG A 338 -0.67 12.09 -13.75
C ARG A 338 -1.92 12.77 -13.16
N GLY A 339 -2.26 12.47 -11.92
CA GLY A 339 -3.44 12.98 -11.24
C GLY A 339 -3.86 12.10 -10.07
N GLY A 340 -4.74 12.61 -9.20
CA GLY A 340 -5.02 11.93 -7.93
C GLY A 340 -3.77 11.93 -7.07
N ASN A 341 -3.39 10.76 -6.54
CA ASN A 341 -2.14 10.58 -5.81
C ASN A 341 -0.93 10.29 -6.73
N ASP A 342 -1.16 9.95 -8.01
CA ASP A 342 -0.08 9.62 -8.95
C ASP A 342 0.71 10.87 -9.38
N GLU A 343 1.87 11.08 -8.76
CA GLU A 343 2.72 12.24 -9.02
C GLU A 343 3.61 12.04 -10.25
N SER A 344 4.18 10.83 -10.42
CA SER A 344 5.30 10.56 -11.33
C SER A 344 4.95 9.63 -12.49
N ILE A 345 3.91 9.97 -13.27
CA ILE A 345 3.55 9.24 -14.48
C ILE A 345 4.21 9.89 -15.70
N CYS A 346 5.31 9.30 -16.19
CA CYS A 346 6.00 9.79 -17.40
C CYS A 346 5.40 9.27 -18.70
N LYS A 347 4.69 8.13 -18.68
CA LYS A 347 3.94 7.59 -19.81
C LYS A 347 2.49 7.27 -19.40
N PRO A 348 1.55 8.22 -19.57
CA PRO A 348 0.13 7.94 -19.39
C PRO A 348 -0.39 6.92 -20.41
N GLY A 349 -1.32 6.06 -20.01
CA GLY A 349 -1.88 5.06 -20.90
C GLY A 349 -2.71 3.99 -20.18
N VAL A 350 -2.92 2.87 -20.85
CA VAL A 350 -3.66 1.72 -20.31
C VAL A 350 -2.70 0.81 -19.57
N LEU A 351 -2.81 0.73 -18.24
CA LEU A 351 -2.08 -0.23 -17.42
C LEU A 351 -2.83 -1.56 -17.42
N ILE A 352 -2.12 -2.66 -17.65
CA ILE A 352 -2.66 -4.02 -17.64
C ILE A 352 -1.87 -4.80 -16.60
N TYR A 353 -2.57 -5.48 -15.69
CA TYR A 353 -1.95 -6.27 -14.64
C TYR A 353 -2.75 -7.53 -14.34
N ARG A 354 -2.05 -8.60 -13.98
CA ARG A 354 -2.64 -9.83 -13.47
C ARG A 354 -3.00 -9.65 -12.01
N VAL A 355 -4.15 -10.16 -11.61
CA VAL A 355 -4.56 -10.31 -10.21
C VAL A 355 -4.76 -11.81 -9.94
N ASP A 356 -4.27 -12.29 -8.81
CA ASP A 356 -4.40 -13.66 -8.35
C ASP A 356 -4.81 -13.69 -6.87
N ALA A 357 -6.03 -14.15 -6.61
CA ALA A 357 -6.57 -14.24 -5.26
C ALA A 357 -6.03 -15.44 -4.46
N ASP A 358 -5.27 -16.33 -5.10
CA ASP A 358 -4.70 -17.56 -4.52
C ASP A 358 -3.21 -17.42 -4.12
N ILE A 359 -2.67 -16.20 -4.17
CA ILE A 359 -1.30 -15.89 -3.77
C ILE A 359 -1.33 -15.09 -2.45
N ASP A 360 -0.50 -15.51 -1.50
CA ASP A 360 -0.35 -14.85 -0.21
C ASP A 360 0.29 -13.46 -0.37
N THR A 361 -0.05 -12.57 0.57
CA THR A 361 0.62 -11.27 0.76
C THR A 361 2.15 -11.40 0.73
N GLY A 362 2.83 -10.48 0.04
CA GLY A 362 4.30 -10.49 -0.09
C GLY A 362 4.86 -11.52 -1.07
N HIS A 363 4.00 -12.25 -1.79
CA HIS A 363 4.38 -13.21 -2.85
C HIS A 363 3.97 -12.77 -4.25
N GLY A 364 3.65 -11.49 -4.45
CA GLY A 364 3.26 -10.93 -5.74
C GLY A 364 1.88 -11.37 -6.22
N PRO A 365 0.80 -11.19 -5.44
CA PRO A 365 -0.57 -11.51 -5.87
C PRO A 365 -1.06 -10.63 -7.03
N VAL A 366 -0.34 -9.55 -7.33
CA VAL A 366 -0.55 -8.70 -8.50
C VAL A 366 0.75 -8.61 -9.31
N THR A 367 0.64 -8.58 -10.64
CA THR A 367 1.82 -8.37 -11.51
C THR A 367 1.48 -7.49 -12.71
N VAL A 368 2.19 -6.39 -12.87
CA VAL A 368 2.06 -5.47 -14.00
C VAL A 368 2.66 -6.07 -15.27
N HIS A 369 1.92 -5.97 -16.37
CA HIS A 369 2.43 -6.29 -17.70
C HIS A 369 3.01 -5.05 -18.36
N ASP A 370 4.33 -5.08 -18.52
CA ASP A 370 5.07 -4.01 -19.16
C ASP A 370 4.97 -4.07 -20.71
N SER A 371 4.53 -2.95 -21.29
CA SER A 371 4.45 -2.74 -22.75
C SER A 371 5.80 -2.46 -23.42
N ALA A 372 6.82 -2.10 -22.66
CA ALA A 372 8.14 -1.67 -23.12
C ALA A 372 9.28 -2.42 -22.41
N ARG A 373 9.20 -3.76 -22.39
CA ARG A 373 10.19 -4.62 -21.74
C ARG A 373 11.63 -4.31 -22.15
N ASP A 374 12.50 -4.34 -21.14
CA ASP A 374 13.92 -4.05 -21.21
C ASP A 374 14.25 -2.63 -21.73
N SER A 375 13.30 -1.69 -21.62
CA SER A 375 13.51 -0.30 -22.02
C SER A 375 14.39 0.47 -21.05
N GLY A 376 14.48 -0.01 -19.80
CA GLY A 376 15.04 0.72 -18.68
C GLY A 376 14.12 1.82 -18.16
N GLY A 377 12.90 1.99 -18.67
CA GLY A 377 11.93 2.96 -18.19
C GLY A 377 12.14 4.42 -18.57
N CYS A 378 11.11 5.24 -18.35
CA CYS A 378 11.11 6.68 -18.66
C CYS A 378 11.49 7.61 -17.50
N THR A 379 11.80 7.11 -16.30
CA THR A 379 12.21 7.95 -15.16
C THR A 379 13.28 7.30 -14.28
N ARG A 380 13.99 8.14 -13.52
CA ARG A 380 15.01 7.75 -12.53
C ARG A 380 14.77 8.43 -11.17
N ARG A 381 13.52 8.83 -10.90
CA ARG A 381 13.19 9.38 -9.59
C ARG A 381 13.43 8.31 -8.51
N PRO A 382 13.93 8.71 -7.33
CA PRO A 382 14.11 7.77 -6.22
C PRO A 382 12.82 7.01 -5.92
N ASN A 383 12.98 5.71 -5.62
CA ASN A 383 11.90 4.77 -5.26
C ASN A 383 10.74 4.75 -6.28
N VAL A 384 11.09 4.90 -7.55
CA VAL A 384 10.24 4.49 -8.66
C VAL A 384 10.91 3.31 -9.32
N HIS A 385 10.21 2.17 -9.42
CA HIS A 385 10.69 1.07 -10.23
C HIS A 385 10.92 1.49 -11.68
N ALA A 386 12.18 1.70 -12.05
CA ALA A 386 12.55 2.33 -13.32
C ALA A 386 11.93 1.56 -14.50
N GLU A 387 12.15 0.25 -14.59
CA GLU A 387 11.64 -0.57 -15.68
C GLU A 387 10.11 -0.53 -15.83
N LEU A 388 9.36 -0.35 -14.73
CA LEU A 388 7.90 -0.31 -14.82
C LEU A 388 7.35 1.10 -15.07
N SER A 389 8.19 2.13 -15.11
CA SER A 389 7.73 3.53 -15.25
C SER A 389 7.09 3.87 -16.59
N ASP A 390 7.32 3.05 -17.62
CA ASP A 390 6.67 3.13 -18.92
C ASP A 390 5.85 1.88 -19.27
N ALA A 391 5.43 1.13 -18.24
CA ALA A 391 4.56 -0.04 -18.40
C ALA A 391 3.28 0.19 -19.23
N PRO A 392 2.55 1.32 -19.11
CA PRO A 392 1.25 1.48 -19.76
C PRO A 392 1.30 1.37 -21.28
N TYR A 393 0.29 0.71 -21.85
CA TYR A 393 0.07 0.58 -23.28
C TYR A 393 -0.58 1.86 -23.85
N GLY A 394 0.01 2.38 -24.93
CA GLY A 394 -0.50 3.52 -25.71
C GLY A 394 -1.33 3.11 -26.93
N PRO A 395 -1.97 4.07 -27.62
CA PRO A 395 -2.81 3.81 -28.79
C PRO A 395 -2.11 2.99 -29.87
N GLY A 396 -2.79 1.96 -30.38
CA GLY A 396 -2.28 1.02 -31.38
C GLY A 396 -1.50 -0.16 -30.79
N GLN A 397 -1.08 -0.10 -29.52
CA GLN A 397 -0.41 -1.22 -28.87
C GLN A 397 -1.41 -2.28 -28.42
N THR A 398 -0.93 -3.52 -28.32
CA THR A 398 -1.75 -4.69 -27.99
C THR A 398 -1.01 -5.60 -27.03
N PHE A 399 -1.67 -5.96 -25.94
CA PHE A 399 -1.29 -7.08 -25.07
C PHE A 399 -1.91 -8.37 -25.62
N THR A 400 -1.17 -9.48 -25.58
CA THR A 400 -1.65 -10.80 -26.03
C THR A 400 -1.19 -11.88 -25.07
N ASP A 401 -2.13 -12.62 -24.50
CA ASP A 401 -1.90 -13.90 -23.85
C ASP A 401 -2.44 -15.00 -24.77
N LYS A 402 -1.52 -15.75 -25.39
CA LYS A 402 -1.87 -16.83 -26.33
C LYS A 402 -2.37 -18.06 -25.62
N ASP A 403 -1.91 -18.32 -24.39
CA ASP A 403 -2.28 -19.53 -23.65
C ASP A 403 -3.74 -19.44 -23.19
N ARG A 404 -4.22 -18.22 -22.95
CA ARG A 404 -5.61 -17.93 -22.55
C ARG A 404 -6.48 -17.38 -23.67
N ASN A 405 -5.96 -17.23 -24.88
CA ASN A 405 -6.66 -16.63 -26.02
C ASN A 405 -7.24 -15.24 -25.71
N ILE A 406 -6.49 -14.41 -24.96
CA ILE A 406 -6.88 -13.05 -24.59
C ILE A 406 -6.04 -12.05 -25.39
N ARG A 407 -6.72 -11.06 -25.97
CA ARG A 407 -6.09 -9.90 -26.60
C ARG A 407 -6.70 -8.61 -26.10
N ILE A 408 -5.87 -7.65 -25.71
CA ILE A 408 -6.30 -6.32 -25.26
C ILE A 408 -5.61 -5.28 -26.14
N THR A 409 -6.38 -4.61 -27.00
CA THR A 409 -5.88 -3.59 -27.92
C THR A 409 -6.30 -2.20 -27.48
N VAL A 410 -5.33 -1.29 -27.37
CA VAL A 410 -5.57 0.10 -26.98
C VAL A 410 -5.93 0.91 -28.23
N GLY A 411 -7.13 1.46 -28.24
CA GLY A 411 -7.61 2.36 -29.28
C GLY A 411 -7.19 3.82 -29.05
N PRO A 412 -7.77 4.76 -29.84
CA PRO A 412 -7.46 6.18 -29.71
C PRO A 412 -7.78 6.74 -28.32
N ALA A 413 -6.92 7.67 -27.87
CA ALA A 413 -7.15 8.46 -26.66
C ALA A 413 -7.95 9.74 -26.99
N LYS A 414 -8.83 10.15 -26.07
CA LYS A 414 -9.46 11.47 -26.08
C LYS A 414 -8.57 12.48 -25.38
N LYS A 415 -8.87 13.79 -25.57
CA LYS A 415 -8.13 14.89 -24.93
C LYS A 415 -8.15 14.87 -23.41
N ASP A 416 -9.18 14.28 -22.80
CA ASP A 416 -9.33 14.14 -21.35
C ASP A 416 -8.60 12.92 -20.77
N GLY A 417 -7.78 12.23 -21.58
CA GLY A 417 -7.06 11.02 -21.19
C GLY A 417 -7.89 9.74 -21.28
N THR A 418 -9.16 9.80 -21.67
CA THR A 418 -10.00 8.60 -21.83
C THR A 418 -9.52 7.76 -23.01
N HIS A 419 -9.37 6.45 -22.82
CA HIS A 419 -8.98 5.51 -23.89
C HIS A 419 -10.14 4.63 -24.33
N ARG A 420 -10.24 4.35 -25.64
CA ARG A 420 -10.97 3.16 -26.11
C ARG A 420 -10.09 1.93 -25.91
N VAL A 421 -10.67 0.83 -25.48
CA VAL A 421 -10.00 -0.47 -25.32
C VAL A 421 -10.89 -1.55 -25.91
N HIS A 422 -10.26 -2.48 -26.64
CA HIS A 422 -10.90 -3.62 -27.27
C HIS A 422 -10.37 -4.89 -26.60
N ILE A 423 -11.23 -5.59 -25.86
CA ILE A 423 -10.88 -6.84 -25.17
C ILE A 423 -11.49 -8.00 -25.94
N THR A 424 -10.66 -8.86 -26.52
CA THR A 424 -11.10 -10.04 -27.27
C THR A 424 -10.73 -11.31 -26.52
N ARG A 425 -11.72 -12.20 -26.38
CA ARG A 425 -11.61 -13.56 -25.83
C ARG A 425 -12.11 -14.52 -26.89
N THR A 426 -11.28 -15.43 -27.38
CA THR A 426 -11.70 -16.41 -28.41
C THR A 426 -11.81 -17.80 -27.84
#